data_AF-A0A0M9ZYA2-F1
#
_entry.id   AF-A0A0M9ZYA2-F1
#
_cell.length_a   1.000
_cell.length_b   1.000
_cell.length_c   1.000
_cell.angle_alpha   90.00
_cell.angle_beta   90.00
_cell.angle_gamma   90.00
#
_symmetry.space_group_name_H-M   'P 1'
#
loop_
_entity.id
_entity.type
_entity.pdbx_description
1 polymer ?
#
loop_
_entity_poly.entity_id
_entity_poly.type
_entity_poly.pdbx_seq_one_letter_code
_entity_poly.pdbx_strand_id
1 'polypeptide(L)' 'TTFVGAVSEINPLRTEAVMTSASAGIDDLTHTGDKTTTTVAMDFGRITLDQDLILYLFGTPGQDRFWFMWDDL' A
#
# COMPACT_ATOMS: atom_id res chain seq x y z
N THR A 1 -1.23 -1.68 -2.81
CA THR A 1 -2.56 -1.16 -2.45
C THR A 1 -3.44 -0.96 -3.69
N THR A 2 -4.73 -1.30 -3.60
CA THR A 2 -5.64 -1.25 -4.77
C THR A 2 -6.09 0.17 -5.12
N PHE A 3 -6.24 1.05 -4.13
CA PHE A 3 -6.77 2.41 -4.33
C PHE A 3 -5.78 3.35 -5.03
N VAL A 4 -4.50 3.35 -4.62
CA VAL A 4 -3.47 4.18 -5.26
C VAL A 4 -3.35 3.87 -6.75
N GLY A 5 -3.40 2.58 -7.10
CA GLY A 5 -3.38 2.15 -8.51
C GLY A 5 -4.64 2.45 -9.31
N ALA A 6 -5.80 2.60 -8.65
CA ALA A 6 -7.06 2.90 -9.33
C ALA A 6 -7.24 4.39 -9.64
N VAL A 7 -6.55 5.27 -8.91
CA VAL A 7 -6.79 6.73 -8.94
C VAL A 7 -5.58 7.52 -9.47
N SER A 8 -4.36 6.97 -9.42
CA SER A 8 -3.16 7.70 -9.83
C SER A 8 -3.08 7.91 -11.35
N GLU A 9 -2.77 9.16 -11.77
CA GLU A 9 -2.45 9.53 -13.16
C GLU A 9 -1.04 9.12 -13.57
N ILE A 10 -0.13 8.96 -12.58
CA ILE A 10 1.20 8.42 -12.79
C ILE A 10 1.19 6.92 -12.53
N ASN A 11 2.03 6.18 -13.25
CA ASN A 11 2.21 4.75 -12.97
C ASN A 11 2.80 4.61 -11.55
N PRO A 12 2.06 4.06 -10.58
CA PRO A 12 2.52 4.03 -9.21
C PRO A 12 3.71 3.09 -9.07
N LEU A 13 4.72 3.51 -8.30
CA LEU A 13 5.77 2.59 -7.88
C LEU A 13 5.14 1.60 -6.89
N ARG A 14 4.94 0.35 -7.33
CA ARG A 14 4.39 -0.72 -6.51
C ARG A 14 5.50 -1.62 -6.01
N THR A 15 5.54 -1.86 -4.71
CA THR A 15 6.43 -2.87 -4.12
C THR A 15 5.59 -3.90 -3.38
N GLU A 16 5.06 -4.85 -4.14
CA GLU A 16 4.34 -6.00 -3.58
C GLU A 16 5.27 -7.19 -3.42
N ALA A 17 5.14 -7.89 -2.30
CA ALA A 17 5.76 -9.19 -2.07
C ALA A 17 4.69 -10.25 -1.92
N VAL A 18 5.02 -11.46 -2.38
CA VAL A 18 4.19 -12.65 -2.14
C VAL A 18 4.18 -12.94 -0.64
N MET A 19 3.00 -13.19 -0.08
CA MET A 19 2.91 -13.67 1.30
C MET A 19 3.49 -15.08 1.39
N THR A 20 4.41 -15.29 2.33
CA THR A 20 5.13 -16.56 2.49
C THR A 20 4.68 -17.26 3.76
N SER A 21 5.01 -18.55 3.92
CA SER A 21 4.71 -19.29 5.17
C SER A 21 5.30 -18.64 6.42
N ALA A 22 6.31 -17.77 6.28
CA ALA A 22 6.87 -16.98 7.37
C ALA A 22 5.89 -15.95 7.96
N SER A 23 4.80 -15.59 7.27
CA SER A 23 3.75 -14.74 7.83
C SER A 23 2.75 -15.49 8.72
N ALA A 24 2.76 -16.83 8.71
CA ALA A 24 1.80 -17.64 9.44
C ALA A 24 1.93 -17.45 10.95
N GLY A 25 0.83 -17.05 11.61
CA GLY A 25 0.79 -16.79 13.05
C GLY A 25 1.46 -15.49 13.49
N ILE A 26 1.98 -14.69 12.55
CA ILE A 26 2.53 -13.35 12.80
C ILE A 26 1.59 -12.27 12.26
N ASP A 27 1.13 -12.43 11.01
CA ASP A 27 0.23 -11.49 10.37
C ASP A 27 -1.24 -11.90 10.65
N ASP A 28 -2.06 -10.95 11.11
CA ASP A 28 -3.52 -11.12 11.13
C ASP A 28 -4.09 -10.91 9.71
N LEU A 29 -4.61 -11.98 9.12
CA LEU A 29 -5.17 -12.00 7.77
C LEU A 29 -6.70 -11.92 7.75
N THR A 30 -7.37 -11.78 8.90
CA THR A 30 -8.83 -11.75 9.00
C THR A 30 -9.45 -10.60 8.19
N HIS A 31 -8.69 -9.52 7.97
CA HIS A 31 -9.10 -8.34 7.21
C HIS A 31 -8.53 -8.27 5.79
N THR A 32 -7.80 -9.30 5.32
CA THR A 32 -7.11 -9.25 4.01
C THR A 32 -7.89 -9.88 2.86
N GLY A 33 -9.04 -10.52 3.12
CA GLY A 33 -9.81 -11.25 2.10
C GLY A 33 -8.97 -12.32 1.40
N ASP A 34 -9.18 -12.52 0.10
CA ASP A 34 -8.44 -13.52 -0.72
C ASP A 34 -7.08 -13.02 -1.25
N LYS A 35 -6.52 -11.95 -0.68
CA LYS A 35 -5.24 -11.41 -1.13
C LYS A 35 -4.12 -12.41 -0.87
N THR A 36 -3.22 -12.59 -1.84
CA THR A 36 -2.04 -13.46 -1.75
C THR A 36 -0.72 -12.68 -1.74
N THR A 37 -0.79 -11.37 -1.99
CA THR A 37 0.33 -10.44 -1.93
C THR A 37 0.09 -9.38 -0.86
N THR A 38 1.18 -8.85 -0.32
CA THR A 38 1.13 -7.65 0.51
C THR A 38 2.06 -6.58 -0.01
N THR A 39 1.67 -5.32 0.21
CA THR A 39 2.53 -4.16 0.05
C THR A 39 3.63 -4.22 1.11
N VAL A 40 4.89 -4.23 0.69
CA VAL A 40 6.06 -4.28 1.60
C VAL A 40 6.89 -2.99 1.58
N ALA A 41 6.63 -2.11 0.62
CA ALA A 41 7.15 -0.75 0.63
C ALA A 41 6.04 0.26 0.32
N MET A 42 6.30 1.54 0.55
CA MET A 42 5.33 2.61 0.32
C MET A 42 4.96 2.70 -1.17
N ASP A 43 3.66 2.62 -1.46
CA ASP A 43 3.12 2.95 -2.78
C ASP A 43 2.94 4.47 -2.87
N PHE A 44 3.24 5.05 -4.03
CA PHE A 44 3.05 6.48 -4.30
C PHE A 44 2.17 6.70 -5.52
N GLY A 45 1.22 7.62 -5.41
CA GLY A 45 0.36 8.06 -6.51
C GLY A 45 0.13 9.56 -6.51
N ARG A 46 -0.30 10.08 -7.65
CA ARG A 46 -0.60 11.50 -7.86
C ARG A 46 -1.83 11.63 -8.75
N ILE A 47 -2.77 12.49 -8.36
CA ILE A 47 -3.90 12.89 -9.20
C ILE A 47 -4.08 14.41 -9.16
N THR A 48 -4.32 15.01 -10.32
CA THR A 48 -4.66 16.42 -10.46
C THR A 48 -6.18 16.56 -10.34
N LEU A 49 -6.67 17.33 -9.35
CA LEU A 49 -8.11 17.53 -9.11
C LEU A 49 -8.65 18.79 -9.78
N ASP A 50 -7.80 19.82 -9.92
CA ASP A 50 -8.09 21.07 -10.62
C ASP A 50 -6.75 21.71 -11.08
N GLN A 51 -6.79 22.83 -11.81
CA GLN A 51 -5.63 23.49 -12.41
C GLN A 51 -4.47 23.73 -11.42
N ASP A 52 -4.79 24.07 -10.16
CA ASP A 52 -3.81 24.34 -9.11
C ASP A 52 -3.91 23.37 -7.91
N LEU A 53 -4.65 22.27 -8.05
CA LEU A 53 -4.87 21.31 -6.96
C LEU A 53 -4.34 19.92 -7.34
N ILE A 54 -3.28 19.52 -6.64
CA ILE A 54 -2.67 18.19 -6.78
C ILE A 54 -2.87 17.41 -5.48
N LEU A 55 -3.41 16.20 -5.59
CA LEU A 55 -3.50 15.24 -4.51
C LEU A 55 -2.39 14.20 -4.62
N TYR A 56 -1.60 14.08 -3.56
CA TYR A 56 -0.60 13.02 -3.39
C TYR A 56 -1.18 11.90 -2.54
N LEU A 57 -1.01 10.66 -2.99
CA LEU A 57 -1.53 9.45 -2.35
C LEU A 57 -0.36 8.59 -1.90
N PHE A 58 -0.34 8.22 -0.62
CA PHE A 58 0.65 7.32 -0.05
C PHE A 58 -0.06 6.07 0.47
N GLY A 59 0.33 4.90 -0.04
CA GLY A 59 -0.18 3.61 0.40
C GLY A 59 0.86 2.91 1.26
N THR A 60 0.59 2.74 2.54
CA THR A 60 1.47 2.00 3.46
C THR A 60 1.08 0.51 3.53
N PRO A 61 1.98 -0.37 3.98
CA PRO A 61 1.63 -1.75 4.32
C PRO A 61 0.51 -1.81 5.36
N GLY A 62 -0.39 -2.78 5.22
CA GLY A 62 -1.55 -2.95 6.09
C GLY A 62 -1.38 -3.94 7.24
N GLN A 63 -0.25 -4.66 7.32
CA GLN A 63 0.05 -5.58 8.43
C GLN A 63 0.78 -4.86 9.55
N ASP A 64 0.40 -5.14 10.79
CA ASP A 64 0.91 -4.49 12.01
C ASP A 64 2.44 -4.51 12.11
N ARG A 65 3.10 -5.57 11.63
CA ARG A 65 4.58 -5.67 11.65
C ARG A 65 5.30 -4.62 10.79
N PHE A 66 4.57 -3.90 9.94
CA PHE A 66 5.08 -2.80 9.12
C PHE A 66 4.61 -1.42 9.59
N TRP A 67 3.92 -1.32 10.73
CA TRP A 67 3.46 -0.02 11.27
C TRP A 67 4.61 0.96 11.55
N PHE A 68 5.83 0.47 11.79
CA PHE A 68 7.00 1.35 11.93
C PHE A 68 7.20 2.28 10.72
N MET A 69 6.71 1.91 9.52
CA MET A 69 6.79 2.77 8.34
C MET A 69 5.84 3.97 8.39
N TRP A 70 4.91 4.00 9.33
CA TRP A 70 3.98 5.11 9.55
C TRP A 70 4.60 6.21 10.41
N ASP A 71 5.54 5.87 11.30
CA ASP A 71 6.17 6.83 12.21
C ASP A 71 7.10 7.82 11.47
N ASP A 72 7.56 7.43 10.27
CA ASP A 72 8.46 8.22 9.41
C ASP A 72 7.71 9.09 8.37
N LEU A 73 6.38 9.16 8.42
CA LEU A 73 5.49 9.81 7.43
C LEU A 73 4.83 11.07 8.00
#